data_AF-A0A1L9PZ65-F1
#
_entry.id   AF-A0A1L9PZ65-F1
#
_cell.length_a   1.000
_cell.length_b   1.000
_cell.length_c   1.000
_cell.angle_alpha   90.00
_cell.angle_beta   90.00
_cell.angle_gamma   90.00
#
_symmetry.space_group_name_H-M   'P 1'
#
loop_
_entity.id
_entity.type
_entity.pdbx_description
1 polymer ?
#
loop_
_entity_poly.entity_id
_entity_poly.type
_entity_poly.pdbx_seq_one_letter_code
_entity_poly.pdbx_strand_id
1 'polypeptide(L)'
;MYKAPPPRPKKTDIVRSRSRCRGCRQRRVKCDEQKPSCRACVRRGVSCEAVMPSLDFHNVTVSAHESPGSRHCQRLRFKHSQGPPKVEQSHLAEDSRVASSVSPPLLAASPSPSPARSEHETMYLAHWNEACVHALQYSLRQISLTTDRNAPFKAALLALSACNLSRSLPERDEQDAQVAYRPNPRHLLSSQQYYITAVGQAAKTILRSSLMAPSHTLAMLVLFCNIETAMSNFTGFDCHAQGIINFIQTHFQEITSDALGRGAIATWVLARNHNWWLRMNFSSASFQLAQSSLSLPMDISNVLHSIGSRRATVTSILCETYRLRTIAFLQSALEDAIAAPGIDDCVALMQAESAKLDYWHSTLSQSELPFGSFTEFNPHDNSQLRPLFFTSHRLAMNYAYYVSSRVLQSMPHPGATKTEGSMGDAEIAHWSTTLLRIVSGLDKKDCARKNVYSIGVSSLLVACVLRYHSLVFGRWVEKWLLECHQLSIFEEGSFPIAQAWQVVRLVNEERAAGNYACAIALPEDDGGGVGKYTSYSSQRFDRVLLLRREGGSPRLPWEFVSVNMVEQPSSPLDGTPDV
;
A
#
# COMPACT_ATOMS: atom_id res chain seq x y z
N MET A 1 -4.70 26.79 72.55
CA MET A 1 -3.98 26.40 71.32
C MET A 1 -4.62 25.14 70.78
N TYR A 2 -5.30 25.20 69.63
CA TYR A 2 -5.92 24.04 69.00
C TYR A 2 -5.01 23.49 67.89
N LYS A 3 -4.86 22.16 67.83
CA LYS A 3 -4.07 21.45 66.80
C LYS A 3 -4.71 21.60 65.42
N ALA A 4 -3.87 21.70 64.39
CA ALA A 4 -4.30 21.84 63.01
C ALA A 4 -5.13 20.61 62.53
N PRO A 5 -6.18 20.82 61.73
CA PRO A 5 -7.01 19.73 61.22
C PRO A 5 -6.24 18.85 60.22
N PRO A 6 -6.52 17.54 60.16
CA PRO A 6 -5.83 16.61 59.28
C PRO A 6 -6.12 16.89 57.79
N PRO A 7 -5.17 16.57 56.90
CA PRO A 7 -5.30 16.84 55.47
C PRO A 7 -6.41 16.01 54.83
N ARG A 8 -7.18 16.66 53.95
CA ARG A 8 -8.29 16.07 53.21
C ARG A 8 -7.80 14.92 52.31
N PRO A 9 -8.47 13.75 52.29
CA PRO A 9 -8.10 12.66 51.39
C PRO A 9 -8.19 13.09 49.92
N LYS A 10 -7.20 12.70 49.12
CA LYS A 10 -7.13 13.02 47.69
C LYS A 10 -8.34 12.42 46.96
N LYS A 11 -8.97 13.26 46.13
CA LYS A 11 -10.08 12.89 45.24
C LYS A 11 -9.64 11.71 44.36
N THR A 12 -10.47 10.68 44.29
CA THR A 12 -10.22 9.40 43.60
C THR A 12 -9.60 9.56 42.20
N ASP A 13 -8.69 8.66 41.85
CA ASP A 13 -8.06 8.54 40.53
C ASP A 13 -9.10 8.12 39.47
N ILE A 14 -9.92 9.08 39.05
CA ILE A 14 -10.81 8.91 37.90
C ILE A 14 -9.98 9.21 36.65
N VAL A 15 -9.35 8.18 36.10
CA VAL A 15 -8.75 8.23 34.76
C VAL A 15 -9.89 8.36 33.76
N ARG A 16 -10.01 9.53 33.13
CA ARG A 16 -10.97 9.76 32.04
C ARG A 16 -10.44 9.08 30.79
N SER A 17 -11.06 7.97 30.37
CA SER A 17 -10.73 7.33 29.10
C SER A 17 -10.98 8.30 27.93
N ARG A 18 -10.04 8.31 26.98
CA ARG A 18 -10.06 9.16 25.77
C ARG A 18 -10.90 8.57 24.64
N SER A 19 -11.32 7.31 24.77
CA SER A 19 -12.00 6.48 23.78
C SER A 19 -13.53 6.43 23.92
N ARG A 20 -14.13 7.30 24.75
CA ARG A 20 -15.59 7.35 24.94
C ARG A 20 -16.29 7.77 23.65
N CYS A 21 -17.38 7.07 23.30
CA CYS A 21 -18.24 7.44 22.18
C CYS A 21 -18.81 8.88 22.35
N ARG A 22 -19.15 9.52 21.23
CA ARG A 22 -19.62 10.91 21.16
C ARG A 22 -20.84 11.12 22.05
N GLY A 23 -21.81 10.21 21.99
CA GLY A 23 -23.03 10.26 22.79
C GLY A 23 -22.78 10.17 24.30
N CYS A 24 -21.87 9.30 24.76
CA CYS A 24 -21.52 9.24 26.18
C CYS A 24 -20.69 10.46 26.63
N ARG A 25 -19.86 11.00 25.73
CA ARG A 25 -19.02 12.19 25.99
C ARG A 25 -19.87 13.46 26.15
N GLN A 26 -20.84 13.69 25.26
CA GLN A 26 -21.79 14.81 25.37
C GLN A 26 -22.60 14.73 26.66
N ARG A 27 -23.06 13.53 27.03
CA ARG A 27 -23.84 13.28 28.24
C ARG A 27 -23.01 13.24 29.53
N ARG A 28 -21.67 13.30 29.43
CA ARG A 28 -20.73 13.20 30.57
C ARG A 28 -20.92 11.95 31.44
N VAL A 29 -21.40 10.84 30.86
CA VAL A 29 -21.57 9.54 31.54
C VAL A 29 -20.38 8.60 31.26
N LYS A 30 -20.23 7.55 32.08
CA LYS A 30 -19.21 6.51 31.85
C LYS A 30 -19.58 5.71 30.60
N CYS A 31 -18.64 5.59 29.67
CA CYS A 31 -18.74 4.70 28.52
C CYS A 31 -17.98 3.41 28.86
N ASP A 32 -18.56 2.28 28.54
CA ASP A 32 -17.94 0.95 28.66
C ASP A 32 -17.17 0.53 27.39
N GLU A 33 -17.19 1.36 26.35
CA GLU A 33 -16.35 1.24 25.13
C GLU A 33 -16.51 -0.08 24.34
N GLN A 34 -17.58 -0.83 24.61
CA GLN A 34 -17.95 -1.99 23.81
C GLN A 34 -18.30 -1.58 22.36
N LYS A 35 -17.82 -2.36 21.39
CA LYS A 35 -18.13 -2.23 19.97
C LYS A 35 -19.11 -3.33 19.54
N PRO A 36 -20.04 -3.07 18.60
CA PRO A 36 -20.22 -1.85 17.81
C PRO A 36 -21.01 -0.74 18.55
N SER A 37 -21.57 -1.01 19.73
CA SER A 37 -22.30 -0.03 20.52
C SER A 37 -22.12 -0.25 22.02
N CYS A 38 -21.90 0.84 22.76
CA CYS A 38 -21.72 0.80 24.21
C CYS A 38 -23.07 0.52 24.92
N ARG A 39 -23.07 -0.18 26.06
CA ARG A 39 -24.31 -0.57 26.76
C ARG A 39 -25.14 0.63 27.22
N ALA A 40 -24.50 1.79 27.40
CA ALA A 40 -25.17 3.03 27.79
C ALA A 40 -25.89 3.73 26.62
N CYS A 41 -25.52 3.45 25.38
CA CYS A 41 -26.26 3.88 24.18
C CYS A 41 -27.37 2.88 23.85
N VAL A 42 -27.08 1.58 23.90
CA VAL A 42 -28.06 0.49 23.62
C VAL A 42 -29.28 0.59 24.55
N ARG A 43 -29.07 0.72 25.87
CA ARG A 43 -30.17 0.85 26.84
C ARG A 43 -31.08 2.06 26.62
N ARG A 44 -30.66 3.02 25.80
CA ARG A 44 -31.42 4.23 25.51
C ARG A 44 -31.93 4.30 24.07
N GLY A 45 -31.65 3.29 23.25
CA GLY A 45 -32.05 3.29 21.84
C GLY A 45 -31.43 4.44 21.04
N VAL A 46 -30.23 4.92 21.42
CA VAL A 46 -29.54 6.01 20.70
C VAL A 46 -28.31 5.48 19.95
N SER A 47 -28.02 6.07 18.80
CA SER A 47 -26.84 5.72 17.99
C SER A 47 -25.53 5.92 18.77
N CYS A 48 -24.60 4.95 18.63
CA CYS A 48 -23.31 4.96 19.31
C CYS A 48 -22.18 5.34 18.36
N GLU A 49 -21.92 6.64 18.21
CA GLU A 49 -20.85 7.15 17.33
C GLU A 49 -19.48 7.13 18.03
N ALA A 50 -18.52 6.41 17.47
CA ALA A 50 -17.12 6.50 17.90
C ALA A 50 -16.55 7.90 17.62
N VAL A 51 -15.72 8.42 18.52
CA VAL A 51 -14.99 9.68 18.26
C VAL A 51 -13.74 9.33 17.47
N MET A 52 -13.80 9.47 16.15
CA MET A 52 -12.59 9.61 15.34
C MET A 52 -12.18 11.09 15.33
N PRO A 53 -10.91 11.45 15.60
CA PRO A 53 -10.48 12.82 15.39
C PRO A 53 -10.58 13.14 13.90
N SER A 54 -11.47 14.06 13.50
CA SER A 54 -11.41 14.66 12.16
C SER A 54 -10.18 15.56 12.10
N LEU A 55 -9.31 15.32 11.12
CA LEU A 55 -8.32 16.30 10.71
C LEU A 55 -9.00 17.14 9.63
N ASP A 56 -9.65 18.21 10.05
CA ASP A 56 -10.25 19.17 9.13
C ASP A 56 -9.21 20.24 8.76
N PHE A 57 -8.90 20.36 7.47
CA PHE A 57 -8.05 21.42 6.95
C PHE A 57 -8.88 22.69 6.75
N HIS A 58 -8.53 23.75 7.45
CA HIS A 58 -9.07 25.08 7.17
C HIS A 58 -8.17 25.80 6.16
N ASN A 59 -8.76 26.32 5.09
CA ASN A 59 -8.10 27.28 4.21
C ASN A 59 -7.81 28.56 5.00
N VAL A 60 -6.54 28.80 5.31
CA VAL A 60 -6.10 30.08 5.87
C VAL A 60 -5.81 31.00 4.69
N THR A 61 -6.82 31.78 4.29
CA THR A 61 -6.60 32.92 3.42
C THR A 61 -5.90 33.99 4.25
N VAL A 62 -4.58 34.13 4.10
CA VAL A 62 -3.81 35.18 4.79
C VAL A 62 -4.11 36.51 4.11
N SER A 63 -5.06 37.27 4.66
CA SER A 63 -5.17 38.69 4.35
C SER A 63 -3.99 39.40 5.02
N ALA A 64 -3.15 40.05 4.22
CA ALA A 64 -2.02 40.82 4.68
C ALA A 64 -2.51 42.13 5.30
N HIS A 65 -2.91 42.09 6.58
CA HIS A 65 -2.85 43.20 7.52
C HIS A 65 -3.44 42.71 8.85
N GLU A 66 -2.57 42.36 9.80
CA GLU A 66 -2.72 42.58 11.25
C GLU A 66 -1.64 41.79 12.01
N SER A 67 -0.80 42.52 12.75
CA SER A 67 0.29 41.99 13.56
C SER A 67 -0.26 41.17 14.75
N PRO A 68 0.21 39.92 15.00
CA PRO A 68 -0.27 39.16 16.14
C PRO A 68 0.59 39.44 17.38
N GLY A 69 -0.01 40.16 18.34
CA GLY A 69 0.41 40.14 19.73
C GLY A 69 0.22 38.77 20.37
N SER A 70 1.30 38.28 20.98
CA SER A 70 1.37 37.32 22.09
C SER A 70 0.18 36.37 22.29
N ARG A 71 0.29 35.13 21.78
CA ARG A 71 -0.28 33.94 22.45
C ARG A 71 0.68 32.75 22.40
N HIS A 72 1.01 32.31 23.60
CA HIS A 72 1.98 31.30 23.99
C HIS A 72 1.54 29.90 23.52
N CYS A 73 2.32 29.23 22.66
CA CYS A 73 2.11 27.83 22.29
C CYS A 73 2.77 26.93 23.35
N GLN A 74 1.94 26.21 24.12
CA GLN A 74 2.41 25.31 25.18
C GLN A 74 3.00 24.02 24.59
N ARG A 75 4.28 23.80 24.91
CA ARG A 75 5.04 22.56 24.72
C ARG A 75 4.33 21.35 25.38
N LEU A 76 4.11 20.29 24.61
CA LEU A 76 3.87 18.95 25.15
C LEU A 76 5.20 18.36 25.64
N ARG A 77 5.43 18.36 26.95
CA ARG A 77 6.52 17.63 27.62
C ARG A 77 6.03 16.24 28.03
N PHE A 78 6.70 15.20 27.54
CA PHE A 78 6.64 13.85 28.10
C PHE A 78 7.33 13.84 29.47
N LYS A 79 6.65 13.30 30.49
CA LYS A 79 7.20 13.12 31.84
C LYS A 79 7.79 11.71 31.96
N HIS A 80 9.10 11.62 32.09
CA HIS A 80 9.75 10.53 32.84
C HIS A 80 9.95 11.03 34.29
N SER A 81 9.55 10.21 35.25
CA SER A 81 9.77 10.44 36.68
C SER A 81 10.83 9.47 37.19
N GLN A 82 11.97 9.98 37.66
CA GLN A 82 12.64 9.58 38.91
C GLN A 82 13.45 10.78 39.43
N GLY A 83 13.45 10.93 40.76
CA GLY A 83 13.81 12.16 41.48
C GLY A 83 15.31 12.35 41.81
N PRO A 84 15.65 13.44 42.52
CA PRO A 84 17.02 13.98 42.62
C PRO A 84 17.68 13.73 43.98
N PRO A 85 18.97 14.08 44.13
CA PRO A 85 19.47 14.67 45.38
C PRO A 85 19.96 16.12 45.20
N LYS A 86 20.04 16.77 46.36
CA LYS A 86 20.09 18.20 46.65
C LYS A 86 21.41 18.92 46.30
N VAL A 87 21.25 20.22 46.11
CA VAL A 87 22.26 21.29 46.07
C VAL A 87 22.71 21.67 47.48
N GLU A 88 24.00 21.99 47.64
CA GLU A 88 24.50 22.91 48.66
C GLU A 88 25.28 24.06 47.99
N GLN A 89 25.12 25.25 48.58
CA GLN A 89 25.54 26.57 48.10
C GLN A 89 26.87 27.02 48.74
N SER A 90 27.64 27.85 48.04
CA SER A 90 28.45 28.96 48.60
C SER A 90 29.09 29.75 47.44
N HIS A 91 28.73 31.01 47.16
CA HIS A 91 29.21 32.29 47.73
C HIS A 91 30.47 32.89 47.06
N LEU A 92 30.27 34.11 46.51
CA LEU A 92 31.13 35.30 46.47
C LEU A 92 32.46 35.31 45.66
N ALA A 93 32.56 36.20 44.67
CA ALA A 93 33.31 37.48 44.76
C ALA A 93 33.43 38.18 43.39
N GLU A 94 33.48 39.52 43.46
CA GLU A 94 33.64 40.52 42.39
C GLU A 94 35.04 40.48 41.75
N ASP A 95 35.19 40.89 40.48
CA ASP A 95 35.92 42.13 40.18
C ASP A 95 35.75 42.63 38.73
N SER A 96 35.83 43.96 38.60
CA SER A 96 35.70 44.74 37.37
C SER A 96 37.03 44.84 36.60
N ARG A 97 36.97 45.05 35.27
CA ARG A 97 37.49 46.26 34.55
C ARG A 97 37.80 46.06 33.05
N VAL A 98 37.19 46.96 32.27
CA VAL A 98 37.75 47.81 31.20
C VAL A 98 38.22 47.20 29.85
N ALA A 99 37.74 47.89 28.80
CA ALA A 99 37.90 47.67 27.38
C ALA A 99 39.33 47.67 26.82
N SER A 100 39.53 46.94 25.72
CA SER A 100 40.16 47.49 24.52
C SER A 100 39.92 46.64 23.28
N SER A 101 39.52 47.35 22.23
CA SER A 101 39.39 46.93 20.85
C SER A 101 40.76 46.67 20.21
N VAL A 102 40.99 45.47 19.68
CA VAL A 102 41.94 45.23 18.59
C VAL A 102 41.41 44.08 17.73
N SER A 103 41.03 44.38 16.50
CA SER A 103 40.69 43.39 15.46
C SER A 103 41.97 42.77 14.88
N PRO A 104 42.08 41.45 14.70
CA PRO A 104 43.10 40.85 13.84
C PRO A 104 42.57 40.58 12.41
N PRO A 105 43.48 40.41 11.43
CA PRO A 105 43.15 40.47 10.00
C PRO A 105 42.48 39.20 9.49
N LEU A 106 41.60 39.38 8.50
CA LEU A 106 40.97 38.34 7.69
C LEU A 106 42.02 37.45 7.01
N LEU A 107 42.30 36.29 7.59
CA LEU A 107 42.91 35.16 6.89
C LEU A 107 41.80 34.40 6.17
N ALA A 108 41.97 34.25 4.86
CA ALA A 108 41.05 33.58 3.96
C ALA A 108 40.69 32.20 4.48
N ALA A 109 39.42 32.04 4.88
CA ALA A 109 38.85 30.74 5.21
C ALA A 109 38.75 29.93 3.92
N SER A 110 39.53 28.85 3.86
CA SER A 110 39.31 27.73 2.93
C SER A 110 37.85 27.26 3.00
N PRO A 111 37.28 26.72 1.90
CA PRO A 111 35.89 26.29 1.86
C PRO A 111 35.65 25.27 2.97
N SER A 112 34.68 25.55 3.84
CA SER A 112 34.28 24.61 4.87
C SER A 112 33.92 23.27 4.23
N PRO A 113 34.38 22.13 4.78
CA PRO A 113 33.91 20.83 4.35
C PRO A 113 32.39 20.77 4.62
N SER A 114 31.65 20.32 3.61
CA SER A 114 30.25 19.97 3.75
C SER A 114 30.03 19.10 5.00
N PRO A 115 28.92 19.26 5.74
CA PRO A 115 28.68 18.47 6.94
C PRO A 115 28.78 16.99 6.59
N ALA A 116 29.67 16.26 7.25
CA ALA A 116 29.90 14.85 7.02
C ALA A 116 28.56 14.11 7.07
N ARG A 117 28.21 13.39 5.99
CA ARG A 117 26.99 12.58 5.92
C ARG A 117 27.03 11.56 7.06
N SER A 118 25.91 11.35 7.75
CA SER A 118 25.85 10.30 8.77
C SER A 118 26.01 8.93 8.11
N GLU A 119 26.58 7.97 8.83
CA GLU A 119 26.76 6.59 8.36
C GLU A 119 25.44 5.97 7.89
N HIS A 120 24.34 6.29 8.59
CA HIS A 120 22.99 5.84 8.25
C HIS A 120 22.50 6.43 6.91
N GLU A 121 22.76 7.72 6.64
CA GLU A 121 22.40 8.33 5.35
C GLU A 121 23.14 7.67 4.20
N THR A 122 24.42 7.36 4.37
CA THR A 122 25.23 6.68 3.35
C THR A 122 24.68 5.29 3.05
N MET A 123 24.34 4.52 4.08
CA MET A 123 23.72 3.19 3.94
C MET A 123 22.41 3.24 3.16
N TYR A 124 21.50 4.16 3.50
CA TYR A 124 20.22 4.28 2.81
C TYR A 124 20.36 4.82 1.38
N LEU A 125 21.33 5.71 1.11
CA LEU A 125 21.61 6.14 -0.26
C LEU A 125 22.18 5.00 -1.12
N ALA A 126 23.03 4.14 -0.54
CA ALA A 126 23.52 2.95 -1.23
C ALA A 126 22.35 1.99 -1.56
N HIS A 127 21.53 1.65 -0.55
CA HIS A 127 20.37 0.77 -0.72
C HIS A 127 19.36 1.32 -1.74
N TRP A 128 19.13 2.64 -1.76
CA TRP A 128 18.31 3.28 -2.76
C TRP A 128 18.79 2.98 -4.19
N ASN A 129 20.08 3.15 -4.45
CA ASN A 129 20.66 2.96 -5.78
C ASN A 129 20.69 1.48 -6.20
N GLU A 130 20.85 0.57 -5.26
CA GLU A 130 20.94 -0.87 -5.53
C GLU A 130 19.59 -1.56 -5.66
N ALA A 131 18.58 -1.14 -4.87
CA ALA A 131 17.30 -1.84 -4.78
C ALA A 131 16.12 -0.94 -5.20
N CYS A 132 15.91 0.19 -4.53
CA CYS A 132 14.69 0.98 -4.70
C CYS A 132 14.54 1.57 -6.11
N VAL A 133 15.61 2.15 -6.67
CA VAL A 133 15.59 2.77 -8.01
C VAL A 133 15.28 1.77 -9.11
N HIS A 134 15.71 0.52 -8.95
CA HIS A 134 15.47 -0.53 -9.95
C HIS A 134 14.04 -1.08 -9.89
N ALA A 135 13.44 -1.09 -8.70
CA ALA A 135 12.03 -1.44 -8.52
C ALA A 135 11.10 -0.29 -8.95
N LEU A 136 11.54 0.96 -8.77
CA LEU A 136 10.87 2.15 -9.31
C LEU A 136 11.19 2.31 -10.81
N GLN A 137 10.35 3.04 -11.54
CA GLN A 137 10.61 3.26 -12.96
C GLN A 137 11.82 4.19 -13.21
N TYR A 138 12.45 4.02 -14.38
CA TYR A 138 13.71 4.68 -14.79
C TYR A 138 13.71 6.22 -14.61
N SER A 139 12.55 6.87 -14.66
CA SER A 139 12.44 8.33 -14.57
C SER A 139 12.92 8.91 -13.24
N LEU A 140 12.81 8.18 -12.13
CA LEU A 140 13.30 8.67 -10.82
C LEU A 140 14.82 8.51 -10.67
N ARG A 141 15.48 7.72 -11.53
CA ARG A 141 16.94 7.50 -11.50
C ARG A 141 17.74 8.77 -11.73
N GLN A 142 17.21 9.71 -12.52
CA GLN A 142 17.85 11.00 -12.78
C GLN A 142 17.88 11.91 -11.54
N ILE A 143 17.03 11.67 -10.54
CA ILE A 143 16.90 12.51 -9.34
C ILE A 143 17.89 12.12 -8.23
N SER A 144 18.43 10.89 -8.26
CA SER A 144 19.55 10.51 -7.39
C SER A 144 20.76 11.43 -7.56
N LEU A 145 20.89 12.08 -8.72
CA LEU A 145 22.01 12.99 -9.04
C LEU A 145 21.78 14.42 -8.52
N THR A 146 20.55 14.79 -8.16
CA THR A 146 20.19 16.14 -7.69
C THR A 146 19.82 16.19 -6.21
N THR A 147 19.92 15.04 -5.52
CA THR A 147 19.38 14.84 -4.16
C THR A 147 19.99 15.79 -3.12
N ASP A 148 21.26 16.14 -3.26
CA ASP A 148 21.94 17.05 -2.32
C ASP A 148 21.43 18.50 -2.36
N ARG A 149 20.76 18.90 -3.45
CA ARG A 149 20.26 20.27 -3.63
C ARG A 149 18.86 20.47 -3.07
N ASN A 150 18.18 19.40 -2.66
CA ASN A 150 16.78 19.46 -2.24
C ASN A 150 16.57 18.63 -0.95
N ALA A 151 16.66 19.31 0.19
CA ALA A 151 16.55 18.70 1.51
C ALA A 151 15.26 17.88 1.73
N PRO A 152 14.05 18.41 1.46
CA PRO A 152 12.82 17.62 1.68
C PRO A 152 12.74 16.41 0.73
N PHE A 153 13.20 16.54 -0.51
CA PHE A 153 13.26 15.40 -1.43
C PHE A 153 14.25 14.33 -0.95
N LYS A 154 15.46 14.72 -0.49
CA LYS A 154 16.44 13.80 0.09
C LYS A 154 15.86 13.04 1.28
N ALA A 155 15.17 13.73 2.18
CA ALA A 155 14.53 13.11 3.32
C ALA A 155 13.44 12.10 2.90
N ALA A 156 12.63 12.41 1.87
CA ALA A 156 11.64 11.47 1.35
C ALA A 156 12.27 10.22 0.74
N LEU A 157 13.38 10.37 0.01
CA LEU A 157 14.15 9.26 -0.56
C LEU A 157 14.73 8.36 0.55
N LEU A 158 15.39 8.96 1.54
CA LEU A 158 15.92 8.24 2.70
C LEU A 158 14.80 7.50 3.46
N ALA A 159 13.63 8.12 3.60
CA ALA A 159 12.46 7.50 4.22
C ALA A 159 12.01 6.25 3.45
N LEU A 160 11.86 6.33 2.12
CA LEU A 160 11.45 5.19 1.30
C LEU A 160 12.50 4.07 1.29
N SER A 161 13.79 4.43 1.25
CA SER A 161 14.88 3.45 1.33
C SER A 161 14.90 2.74 2.68
N ALA A 162 14.75 3.47 3.78
CA ALA A 162 14.69 2.88 5.11
C ALA A 162 13.45 2.00 5.30
N CYS A 163 12.30 2.42 4.73
CA CYS A 163 11.08 1.62 4.68
C CYS A 163 11.32 0.29 3.95
N ASN A 164 11.91 0.35 2.75
CA ASN A 164 12.20 -0.84 1.96
C ASN A 164 13.16 -1.80 2.68
N LEU A 165 14.22 -1.27 3.27
CA LEU A 165 15.20 -2.06 4.01
C LEU A 165 14.58 -2.71 5.26
N SER A 166 13.70 -1.99 5.97
CA SER A 166 12.94 -2.54 7.10
C SER A 166 12.16 -3.78 6.70
N ARG A 167 11.49 -3.75 5.55
CA ARG A 167 10.66 -4.86 5.07
C ARG A 167 11.48 -5.98 4.44
N SER A 168 12.65 -5.66 3.88
CA SER A 168 13.54 -6.64 3.25
C SER A 168 14.41 -7.42 4.25
N LEU A 169 14.59 -6.91 5.47
CA LEU A 169 15.38 -7.53 6.54
C LEU A 169 14.50 -7.84 7.77
N PRO A 170 13.54 -8.78 7.67
CA PRO A 170 12.63 -9.10 8.76
C PRO A 170 13.37 -9.53 10.03
N GLU A 171 12.85 -9.12 11.18
CA GLU A 171 13.30 -9.55 12.50
C GLU A 171 12.35 -10.64 13.04
N ARG A 172 12.91 -11.66 13.70
CA ARG A 172 12.15 -12.66 14.43
C ARG A 172 11.57 -12.04 15.71
N ASP A 173 10.31 -12.33 15.98
CA ASP A 173 9.58 -11.97 17.18
C ASP A 173 9.31 -13.26 17.97
N GLU A 174 9.96 -13.39 19.13
CA GLU A 174 9.92 -14.59 20.00
C GLU A 174 8.93 -14.41 21.17
N GLN A 175 7.96 -13.50 21.05
CA GLN A 175 7.07 -13.14 22.16
C GLN A 175 6.03 -14.20 22.56
N ASP A 176 5.86 -15.27 21.77
CA ASP A 176 5.00 -16.41 22.08
C ASP A 176 5.70 -17.74 21.70
N ALA A 177 5.12 -18.89 22.05
CA ALA A 177 5.63 -20.24 21.69
C ALA A 177 5.70 -20.51 20.16
N GLN A 178 5.55 -19.48 19.33
CA GLN A 178 5.55 -19.49 17.88
C GLN A 178 6.44 -18.38 17.33
N VAL A 179 7.18 -18.70 16.27
CA VAL A 179 8.07 -17.76 15.59
C VAL A 179 7.24 -16.88 14.65
N ALA A 180 7.14 -15.59 14.95
CA ALA A 180 6.61 -14.59 14.02
C ALA A 180 7.75 -13.73 13.47
N TYR A 181 7.53 -13.14 12.29
CA TYR A 181 8.43 -12.20 11.64
C TYR A 181 7.69 -10.88 11.42
N ARG A 182 8.43 -9.81 11.65
CA ARG A 182 7.99 -8.43 11.47
C ARG A 182 9.04 -7.60 10.71
N PRO A 183 8.63 -6.49 10.08
CA PRO A 183 9.59 -5.54 9.53
C PRO A 183 10.59 -5.07 10.59
N ASN A 184 11.85 -4.84 10.20
CA ASN A 184 12.91 -4.43 11.12
C ASN A 184 12.55 -3.10 11.82
N PRO A 185 12.42 -3.07 13.15
CA PRO A 185 11.95 -1.88 13.86
C PRO A 185 12.97 -0.73 13.82
N ARG A 186 14.27 -1.01 13.70
CA ARG A 186 15.31 0.04 13.64
C ARG A 186 15.18 0.85 12.35
N HIS A 187 15.12 0.16 11.21
CA HIS A 187 14.96 0.84 9.92
C HIS A 187 13.57 1.45 9.75
N LEU A 188 12.54 0.85 10.35
CA LEU A 188 11.20 1.42 10.41
C LEU A 188 11.18 2.77 11.14
N LEU A 189 11.83 2.85 12.31
CA LEU A 189 11.93 4.09 13.06
C LEU A 189 12.67 5.16 12.26
N SER A 190 13.79 4.80 11.61
CA SER A 190 14.51 5.72 10.72
C SER A 190 13.65 6.18 9.55
N SER A 191 12.87 5.28 8.93
CA SER A 191 11.91 5.63 7.88
C SER A 191 10.92 6.69 8.36
N GLN A 192 10.34 6.52 9.54
CA GLN A 192 9.37 7.47 10.11
C GLN A 192 10.02 8.82 10.42
N GLN A 193 11.23 8.82 10.96
CA GLN A 193 11.98 10.05 11.25
C GLN A 193 12.27 10.86 9.99
N TYR A 194 12.76 10.20 8.94
CA TYR A 194 13.01 10.85 7.65
C TYR A 194 11.72 11.32 6.98
N TYR A 195 10.65 10.53 7.07
CA TYR A 195 9.33 10.90 6.54
C TYR A 195 8.82 12.20 7.20
N ILE A 196 8.81 12.27 8.54
CA ILE A 196 8.38 13.46 9.29
C ILE A 196 9.29 14.65 8.96
N THR A 197 10.59 14.42 8.80
CA THR A 197 11.55 15.44 8.39
C THR A 197 11.23 15.99 7.00
N ALA A 198 10.92 15.12 6.04
CA ALA A 198 10.57 15.51 4.67
C ALA A 198 9.31 16.37 4.65
N VAL A 199 8.24 15.95 5.33
CA VAL A 199 6.99 16.71 5.45
C VAL A 199 7.23 18.06 6.12
N GLY A 200 7.97 18.08 7.24
CA GLY A 200 8.28 19.30 7.97
C GLY A 200 9.15 20.28 7.18
N GLN A 201 10.10 19.79 6.39
CA GLN A 201 10.92 20.61 5.51
C GLN A 201 10.11 21.12 4.32
N ALA A 202 9.28 20.30 3.69
CA ALA A 202 8.39 20.71 2.61
C ALA A 202 7.45 21.85 3.05
N ALA A 203 6.82 21.71 4.22
CA ALA A 203 5.96 22.75 4.78
C ALA A 203 6.72 24.08 5.00
N LYS A 204 7.95 24.03 5.51
CA LYS A 204 8.80 25.22 5.69
C LYS A 204 9.19 25.87 4.37
N THR A 205 9.48 25.07 3.35
CA THR A 205 9.83 25.54 2.01
C THR A 205 8.65 26.28 1.36
N ILE A 206 7.44 25.74 1.49
CA ILE A 206 6.20 26.38 1.03
C ILE A 206 5.98 27.72 1.77
N LEU A 207 6.11 27.75 3.10
CA LEU A 207 5.92 28.96 3.91
C LEU A 207 6.92 30.09 3.60
N ARG A 208 8.11 29.74 3.08
CA ARG A 208 9.16 30.71 2.72
C ARG A 208 9.04 31.22 1.29
N SER A 209 7.99 30.84 0.55
CA SER A 209 7.82 31.12 -0.89
C SER A 209 9.03 30.68 -1.74
N SER A 210 9.85 29.76 -1.23
CA SER A 210 10.96 29.16 -1.96
C SER A 210 10.37 27.98 -2.73
N LEU A 211 9.83 28.23 -3.92
CA LEU A 211 9.13 27.21 -4.67
C LEU A 211 10.12 26.14 -5.16
N MET A 212 9.94 24.91 -4.71
CA MET A 212 10.49 23.75 -5.41
C MET A 212 9.85 23.69 -6.80
N ALA A 213 10.65 23.39 -7.83
CA ALA A 213 10.12 23.17 -9.17
C ALA A 213 8.99 22.12 -9.11
N PRO A 214 7.85 22.33 -9.80
CA PRO A 214 6.67 21.46 -9.65
C PRO A 214 6.96 19.97 -9.84
N SER A 215 7.84 19.61 -10.78
CA SER A 215 8.27 18.24 -11.04
C SER A 215 8.97 17.58 -9.83
N HIS A 216 9.75 18.34 -9.06
CA HIS A 216 10.40 17.84 -7.84
C HIS A 216 9.40 17.67 -6.69
N THR A 217 8.46 18.60 -6.57
CA THR A 217 7.36 18.49 -5.60
C THR A 217 6.51 17.27 -5.89
N LEU A 218 6.13 17.06 -7.16
CA LEU A 218 5.38 15.88 -7.58
C LEU A 218 6.17 14.60 -7.31
N ALA A 219 7.45 14.54 -7.68
CA ALA A 219 8.29 13.37 -7.40
C ALA A 219 8.37 13.06 -5.91
N MET A 220 8.52 14.06 -5.04
CA MET A 220 8.51 13.89 -3.58
C MET A 220 7.18 13.32 -3.08
N LEU A 221 6.04 13.88 -3.54
CA LEU A 221 4.71 13.39 -3.15
C LEU A 221 4.49 11.94 -3.59
N VAL A 222 5.00 11.57 -4.77
CA VAL A 222 4.97 10.18 -5.26
C VAL A 222 5.81 9.26 -4.38
N LEU A 223 6.95 9.70 -3.83
CA LEU A 223 7.70 8.92 -2.85
C LEU A 223 6.88 8.69 -1.58
N PHE A 224 6.14 9.69 -1.08
CA PHE A 224 5.22 9.49 0.05
C PHE A 224 4.15 8.46 -0.28
N CYS A 225 3.49 8.53 -1.44
CA CYS A 225 2.55 7.51 -1.89
C CYS A 225 3.13 6.08 -1.88
N ASN A 226 4.39 5.91 -2.31
CA ASN A 226 5.05 4.61 -2.27
C ASN A 226 5.33 4.12 -0.83
N ILE A 227 5.71 5.03 0.08
CA ILE A 227 5.87 4.71 1.50
C ILE A 227 4.53 4.26 2.10
N GLU A 228 3.46 5.04 1.88
CA GLU A 228 2.14 4.70 2.41
C GLU A 228 1.64 3.35 1.87
N THR A 229 1.88 3.07 0.59
CA THR A 229 1.51 1.80 -0.05
C THR A 229 2.31 0.63 0.51
N ALA A 230 3.63 0.77 0.68
CA ALA A 230 4.47 -0.26 1.28
C ALA A 230 4.04 -0.57 2.72
N MET A 231 3.51 0.41 3.44
CA MET A 231 2.98 0.23 4.78
C MET A 231 1.48 -0.13 4.79
N SER A 232 0.81 -0.34 3.66
CA SER A 232 -0.64 -0.57 3.59
C SER A 232 -1.45 0.47 4.38
N ASN A 233 -1.00 1.73 4.37
CA ASN A 233 -1.66 2.87 4.98
C ASN A 233 -2.50 3.59 3.94
N PHE A 234 -3.68 3.05 3.66
CA PHE A 234 -4.54 3.52 2.57
C PHE A 234 -5.09 4.92 2.83
N THR A 235 -5.44 5.25 4.07
CA THR A 235 -5.89 6.62 4.40
C THR A 235 -4.77 7.66 4.22
N GLY A 236 -3.53 7.30 4.61
CA GLY A 236 -2.36 8.16 4.37
C GLY A 236 -2.11 8.34 2.87
N PHE A 237 -2.23 7.26 2.10
CA PHE A 237 -2.10 7.30 0.65
C PHE A 237 -3.14 8.23 0.02
N ASP A 238 -4.41 8.10 0.38
CA ASP A 238 -5.51 8.89 -0.20
C ASP A 238 -5.31 10.40 0.02
N CYS A 239 -4.81 10.78 1.20
CA CYS A 239 -4.46 12.17 1.50
C CYS A 239 -3.44 12.73 0.49
N HIS A 240 -2.34 12.00 0.24
CA HIS A 240 -1.33 12.41 -0.73
C HIS A 240 -1.85 12.35 -2.16
N ALA A 241 -2.60 11.30 -2.52
CA ALA A 241 -3.13 11.10 -3.86
C ALA A 241 -4.09 12.24 -4.25
N GLN A 242 -4.97 12.65 -3.34
CA GLN A 242 -5.86 13.79 -3.57
C GLN A 242 -5.08 15.10 -3.74
N GLY A 243 -4.04 15.30 -2.92
CA GLY A 243 -3.13 16.43 -3.06
C GLY A 243 -2.43 16.44 -4.43
N ILE A 244 -1.94 15.29 -4.89
CA ILE A 244 -1.31 15.12 -6.20
C ILE A 244 -2.28 15.45 -7.34
N ILE A 245 -3.53 15.00 -7.29
CA ILE A 245 -4.53 15.28 -8.34
C ILE A 245 -4.69 16.80 -8.51
N ASN A 246 -4.94 17.52 -7.41
CA ASN A 246 -5.10 18.97 -7.43
C ASN A 246 -3.82 19.68 -7.91
N PHE A 247 -2.65 19.16 -7.50
CA PHE A 247 -1.35 19.70 -7.86
C PHE A 247 -1.05 19.54 -9.36
N ILE A 248 -1.30 18.34 -9.92
CA ILE A 248 -1.15 18.08 -11.35
C ILE A 248 -2.09 18.97 -12.15
N GLN A 249 -3.34 19.13 -11.72
CA GLN A 249 -4.30 20.00 -12.41
C GLN A 249 -3.84 21.46 -12.44
N THR A 250 -3.25 21.94 -11.34
CA THR A 250 -2.81 23.34 -11.21
C THR A 250 -1.52 23.62 -12.00
N HIS A 251 -0.58 22.67 -12.02
CA HIS A 251 0.76 22.84 -12.61
C HIS A 251 0.99 21.95 -13.85
N PHE A 252 -0.08 21.55 -14.55
CA PHE A 252 0.00 20.54 -15.61
C PHE A 252 1.03 20.87 -16.69
N GLN A 253 1.03 22.11 -17.19
CA GLN A 253 1.94 22.55 -18.25
C GLN A 253 3.40 22.55 -17.78
N GLU A 254 3.67 23.03 -16.56
CA GLU A 254 5.02 23.05 -16.00
C GLU A 254 5.55 21.63 -15.79
N ILE A 255 4.75 20.73 -15.21
CA ILE A 255 5.11 19.33 -14.94
C ILE A 255 5.34 18.57 -16.26
N THR A 256 4.49 18.78 -17.26
CA THR A 256 4.61 18.05 -18.53
C THR A 256 5.69 18.60 -19.44
N SER A 257 6.21 19.81 -19.18
CA SER A 257 7.29 20.41 -19.96
C SER A 257 8.62 19.66 -19.82
N ASP A 258 8.90 19.05 -18.67
CA ASP A 258 10.14 18.33 -18.41
C ASP A 258 9.96 16.80 -18.28
N ALA A 259 11.04 16.05 -18.49
CA ALA A 259 11.01 14.59 -18.49
C ALA A 259 10.76 14.00 -17.09
N LEU A 260 11.18 14.71 -16.03
CA LEU A 260 11.01 14.29 -14.65
C LEU A 260 9.51 14.32 -14.28
N GLY A 261 8.81 15.41 -14.57
CA GLY A 261 7.40 15.57 -14.27
C GLY A 261 6.54 14.55 -15.04
N ARG A 262 6.78 14.33 -16.33
CA ARG A 262 6.11 13.25 -17.09
C ARG A 262 6.37 11.86 -16.49
N GLY A 263 7.61 11.58 -16.07
CA GLY A 263 7.95 10.34 -15.39
C GLY A 263 7.34 10.18 -14.00
N ALA A 264 7.21 11.28 -13.26
CA ALA A 264 6.55 11.32 -11.95
C ALA A 264 5.05 11.07 -12.09
N ILE A 265 4.39 11.59 -13.14
CA ILE A 265 2.99 11.25 -13.48
C ILE A 265 2.85 9.75 -13.72
N ALA A 266 3.73 9.13 -14.52
CA ALA A 266 3.68 7.68 -14.74
C ALA A 266 3.87 6.88 -13.45
N THR A 267 4.80 7.30 -12.59
CA THR A 267 5.06 6.63 -11.31
C THR A 267 3.90 6.82 -10.33
N TRP A 268 3.24 7.98 -10.33
CA TRP A 268 2.03 8.22 -9.57
C TRP A 268 0.89 7.30 -10.00
N VAL A 269 0.64 7.15 -11.31
CA VAL A 269 -0.38 6.24 -11.83
C VAL A 269 -0.11 4.81 -11.37
N LEU A 270 1.14 4.36 -11.40
CA LEU A 270 1.53 3.04 -10.88
C LEU A 270 1.27 2.89 -9.39
N ALA A 271 1.68 3.87 -8.58
CA ALA A 271 1.45 3.85 -7.13
C ALA A 271 -0.05 3.82 -6.81
N ARG A 272 -0.86 4.59 -7.54
CA ARG A 272 -2.33 4.59 -7.44
C ARG A 272 -2.93 3.24 -7.77
N ASN A 273 -2.54 2.64 -8.89
CA ASN A 273 -3.05 1.35 -9.31
C ASN A 273 -2.64 0.23 -8.34
N HIS A 274 -1.39 0.28 -7.86
CA HIS A 274 -0.84 -0.67 -6.90
C HIS A 274 -1.56 -0.58 -5.55
N ASN A 275 -1.71 0.62 -5.00
CA ASN A 275 -2.41 0.86 -3.75
C ASN A 275 -3.87 0.39 -3.81
N TRP A 276 -4.57 0.78 -4.88
CA TRP A 276 -5.95 0.34 -5.12
C TRP A 276 -6.06 -1.18 -5.19
N TRP A 277 -5.16 -1.84 -5.93
CA TRP A 277 -5.15 -3.30 -6.09
C TRP A 277 -4.97 -4.03 -4.74
N LEU A 278 -4.05 -3.56 -3.91
CA LEU A 278 -3.83 -4.11 -2.57
C LEU A 278 -5.07 -3.97 -1.70
N ARG A 279 -5.73 -2.81 -1.76
CA ARG A 279 -6.94 -2.54 -0.98
C ARG A 279 -8.11 -3.39 -1.45
N MET A 280 -8.24 -3.62 -2.76
CA MET A 280 -9.38 -4.32 -3.34
C MET A 280 -9.46 -5.79 -2.91
N ASN A 281 -8.35 -6.53 -2.95
CA ASN A 281 -8.32 -7.99 -2.76
C ASN A 281 -8.74 -8.46 -1.36
N PHE A 282 -8.53 -7.65 -0.33
CA PHE A 282 -8.99 -7.90 1.03
C PHE A 282 -9.75 -6.66 1.51
N SER A 283 -11.02 -6.54 1.15
CA SER A 283 -11.88 -5.45 1.63
C SER A 283 -13.31 -5.93 1.75
N SER A 284 -14.16 -5.13 2.39
CA SER A 284 -15.58 -5.45 2.50
C SER A 284 -16.28 -5.37 1.14
N ALA A 285 -17.36 -6.13 0.99
CA ALA A 285 -18.15 -6.10 -0.25
C ALA A 285 -18.72 -4.69 -0.54
N SER A 286 -19.11 -3.96 0.52
CA SER A 286 -19.57 -2.58 0.41
C SER A 286 -18.48 -1.65 -0.11
N PHE A 287 -17.24 -1.79 0.38
CA PHE A 287 -16.11 -1.04 -0.14
C PHE A 287 -15.85 -1.36 -1.62
N GLN A 288 -15.83 -2.66 -1.98
CA GLN A 288 -15.61 -3.12 -3.35
C GLN A 288 -16.68 -2.58 -4.33
N LEU A 289 -17.94 -2.55 -3.92
CA LEU A 289 -19.06 -2.00 -4.69
C LEU A 289 -19.00 -0.48 -4.84
N ALA A 290 -18.49 0.23 -3.83
CA ALA A 290 -18.41 1.69 -3.81
C ALA A 290 -17.23 2.26 -4.62
N GLN A 291 -16.38 1.42 -5.23
CA GLN A 291 -15.19 1.88 -5.94
C GLN A 291 -15.52 2.65 -7.23
N SER A 292 -14.98 3.86 -7.32
CA SER A 292 -15.06 4.73 -8.50
C SER A 292 -14.17 4.24 -9.64
N SER A 293 -14.41 4.74 -10.86
CA SER A 293 -13.62 4.38 -12.04
C SER A 293 -12.16 4.78 -11.89
N LEU A 294 -11.27 3.88 -12.32
CA LEU A 294 -9.83 4.09 -12.38
C LEU A 294 -9.35 4.52 -13.76
N SER A 295 -10.29 4.68 -14.70
CA SER A 295 -10.01 5.17 -16.05
C SER A 295 -9.16 6.44 -16.01
N LEU A 296 -8.14 6.47 -16.85
CA LEU A 296 -7.23 7.61 -16.92
C LEU A 296 -7.89 8.77 -17.67
N PRO A 297 -7.81 10.01 -17.15
CA PRO A 297 -8.14 11.20 -17.94
C PRO A 297 -7.30 11.26 -19.21
N MET A 298 -7.86 11.82 -20.29
CA MET A 298 -7.21 11.87 -21.60
C MET A 298 -5.82 12.52 -21.55
N ASP A 299 -5.68 13.63 -20.82
CA ASP A 299 -4.41 14.34 -20.68
C ASP A 299 -3.31 13.48 -20.05
N ILE A 300 -3.68 12.70 -19.02
CA ILE A 300 -2.75 11.75 -18.39
C ILE A 300 -2.41 10.62 -19.35
N SER A 301 -3.40 10.08 -20.08
CA SER A 301 -3.18 9.05 -21.10
C SER A 301 -2.20 9.52 -22.18
N ASN A 302 -2.35 10.76 -22.66
CA ASN A 302 -1.47 11.38 -23.65
C ASN A 302 -0.03 11.51 -23.12
N VAL A 303 0.13 11.93 -21.85
CA VAL A 303 1.45 11.97 -21.21
C VAL A 303 2.09 10.59 -21.17
N LEU A 304 1.35 9.55 -20.74
CA LEU A 304 1.86 8.18 -20.69
C LEU A 304 2.26 7.66 -22.08
N HIS A 305 1.45 7.95 -23.10
CA HIS A 305 1.75 7.59 -24.49
C HIS A 305 3.03 8.29 -24.97
N SER A 306 3.18 9.59 -24.72
CA SER A 306 4.34 10.39 -25.15
C SER A 306 5.69 9.89 -24.64
N ILE A 307 5.70 9.23 -23.46
CA ILE A 307 6.92 8.66 -22.86
C ILE A 307 6.97 7.13 -22.97
N GLY A 308 6.05 6.50 -23.69
CA GLY A 308 5.99 5.05 -23.87
C GLY A 308 5.80 4.27 -22.56
N SER A 309 5.02 4.79 -21.60
CA SER A 309 4.84 4.15 -20.28
C SER A 309 3.89 2.95 -20.33
N ARG A 310 4.36 1.84 -20.91
CA ARG A 310 3.59 0.59 -21.10
C ARG A 310 2.95 0.08 -19.81
N ARG A 311 3.72 0.07 -18.72
CA ARG A 311 3.29 -0.51 -17.44
C ARG A 311 2.16 0.29 -16.79
N ALA A 312 2.25 1.61 -16.82
CA ALA A 312 1.21 2.47 -16.24
C ALA A 312 -0.12 2.28 -16.99
N THR A 313 -0.07 2.19 -18.33
CA THR A 313 -1.26 1.94 -19.15
C THR A 313 -1.88 0.57 -18.86
N VAL A 314 -1.11 -0.53 -18.93
CA VAL A 314 -1.66 -1.88 -18.78
C VAL A 314 -2.17 -2.17 -17.36
N THR A 315 -1.52 -1.60 -16.33
CA THR A 315 -2.01 -1.75 -14.95
C THR A 315 -3.29 -0.96 -14.70
N SER A 316 -3.49 0.19 -15.36
CA SER A 316 -4.76 0.92 -15.28
C SER A 316 -5.90 0.11 -15.90
N ILE A 317 -5.66 -0.50 -17.08
CA ILE A 317 -6.64 -1.39 -17.73
C ILE A 317 -6.95 -2.60 -16.85
N LEU A 318 -5.91 -3.21 -16.26
CA LEU A 318 -6.05 -4.35 -15.34
C LEU A 318 -6.92 -4.00 -14.13
N CYS A 319 -6.64 -2.89 -13.46
CA CYS A 319 -7.39 -2.49 -12.27
C CYS A 319 -8.85 -2.16 -12.61
N GLU A 320 -9.10 -1.43 -13.71
CA GLU A 320 -10.47 -1.11 -14.12
C GLU A 320 -11.25 -2.37 -14.54
N THR A 321 -10.60 -3.29 -15.27
CA THR A 321 -11.13 -4.62 -15.58
C THR A 321 -11.53 -5.37 -14.31
N TYR A 322 -10.64 -5.42 -13.31
CA TYR A 322 -10.92 -6.12 -12.06
C TYR A 322 -12.05 -5.46 -11.27
N ARG A 323 -12.12 -4.12 -11.25
CA ARG A 323 -13.20 -3.34 -10.62
C ARG A 323 -14.56 -3.64 -11.24
N LEU A 324 -14.68 -3.48 -12.56
CA LEU A 324 -15.93 -3.70 -13.31
C LEU A 324 -16.43 -5.13 -13.13
N ARG A 325 -15.52 -6.10 -13.21
CA ARG A 325 -15.84 -7.51 -12.95
C ARG A 325 -16.39 -7.67 -11.54
N THR A 326 -15.68 -7.17 -10.53
CA THR A 326 -16.07 -7.36 -9.13
C THR A 326 -17.43 -6.75 -8.85
N ILE A 327 -17.71 -5.55 -9.38
CA ILE A 327 -19.02 -4.91 -9.26
C ILE A 327 -20.12 -5.77 -9.90
N ALA A 328 -19.93 -6.21 -11.14
CA ALA A 328 -20.93 -7.04 -11.84
C ALA A 328 -21.24 -8.35 -11.07
N PHE A 329 -20.22 -9.00 -10.49
CA PHE A 329 -20.41 -10.20 -9.67
C PHE A 329 -21.12 -9.90 -8.35
N LEU A 330 -20.68 -8.87 -7.60
CA LEU A 330 -21.25 -8.55 -6.30
C LEU A 330 -22.70 -8.07 -6.40
N GLN A 331 -23.04 -7.26 -7.41
CA GLN A 331 -24.42 -6.82 -7.65
C GLN A 331 -25.36 -7.98 -7.97
N SER A 332 -24.87 -8.98 -8.73
CA SER A 332 -25.68 -10.17 -9.02
C SER A 332 -25.94 -11.04 -7.77
N ALA A 333 -25.17 -10.85 -6.70
CA ALA A 333 -25.26 -11.64 -5.48
C ALA A 333 -25.88 -10.91 -4.28
N LEU A 334 -25.73 -9.58 -4.22
CA LEU A 334 -26.13 -8.74 -3.09
C LEU A 334 -27.17 -7.73 -3.61
N GLU A 335 -28.46 -8.02 -3.40
CA GLU A 335 -29.62 -7.35 -4.01
C GLU A 335 -29.82 -5.84 -3.66
N ASP A 336 -28.90 -5.17 -2.97
CA ASP A 336 -29.14 -3.84 -2.34
C ASP A 336 -28.16 -2.70 -2.69
N ALA A 337 -27.36 -2.81 -3.76
CA ALA A 337 -26.32 -1.80 -4.07
C ALA A 337 -26.80 -0.67 -5.00
N ILE A 338 -27.37 0.41 -4.43
CA ILE A 338 -27.99 1.55 -5.16
C ILE A 338 -26.97 2.44 -5.92
N ALA A 339 -25.66 2.35 -5.65
CA ALA A 339 -24.67 3.31 -6.14
C ALA A 339 -23.64 2.77 -7.19
N ALA A 340 -23.80 1.53 -7.65
CA ALA A 340 -22.85 0.90 -8.58
C ALA A 340 -23.43 0.81 -10.02
N PRO A 341 -22.59 0.89 -11.07
CA PRO A 341 -23.03 0.78 -12.47
C PRO A 341 -23.78 -0.54 -12.70
N GLY A 342 -24.81 -0.56 -13.55
CA GLY A 342 -25.57 -1.79 -13.81
C GLY A 342 -24.69 -2.90 -14.43
N ILE A 343 -25.17 -4.14 -14.42
CA ILE A 343 -24.46 -5.27 -15.05
C ILE A 343 -24.19 -4.99 -16.53
N ASP A 344 -25.18 -4.46 -17.26
CA ASP A 344 -25.04 -4.13 -18.68
C ASP A 344 -24.03 -2.99 -18.91
N ASP A 345 -24.01 -1.98 -18.04
CA ASP A 345 -23.00 -0.92 -18.07
C ASP A 345 -21.60 -1.49 -17.83
N CYS A 346 -21.46 -2.43 -16.87
CA CYS A 346 -20.20 -3.10 -16.59
C CYS A 346 -19.72 -3.90 -17.81
N VAL A 347 -20.62 -4.56 -18.54
CA VAL A 347 -20.28 -5.29 -19.78
C VAL A 347 -19.80 -4.32 -20.87
N ALA A 348 -20.51 -3.21 -21.10
CA ALA A 348 -20.11 -2.22 -22.10
C ALA A 348 -18.75 -1.58 -21.76
N LEU A 349 -18.53 -1.22 -20.49
CA LEU A 349 -17.25 -0.69 -20.02
C LEU A 349 -16.13 -1.74 -20.11
N MET A 350 -16.42 -3.01 -19.85
CA MET A 350 -15.46 -4.11 -20.01
C MET A 350 -15.01 -4.26 -21.47
N GLN A 351 -15.93 -4.12 -22.43
CA GLN A 351 -15.59 -4.13 -23.86
C GLN A 351 -14.68 -2.96 -24.24
N ALA A 352 -14.93 -1.76 -23.68
CA ALA A 352 -14.04 -0.62 -23.87
C ALA A 352 -12.64 -0.86 -23.31
N GLU A 353 -12.52 -1.46 -22.12
CA GLU A 353 -11.21 -1.86 -21.55
C GLU A 353 -10.54 -2.98 -22.37
N SER A 354 -11.30 -3.91 -22.95
CA SER A 354 -10.76 -4.92 -23.87
C SER A 354 -10.14 -4.27 -25.12
N ALA A 355 -10.83 -3.31 -25.72
CA ALA A 355 -10.33 -2.58 -26.89
C ALA A 355 -9.05 -1.78 -26.58
N LYS A 356 -8.97 -1.14 -25.41
CA LYS A 356 -7.75 -0.48 -24.93
C LYS A 356 -6.60 -1.49 -24.77
N LEU A 357 -6.91 -2.69 -24.31
CA LEU A 357 -5.92 -3.77 -24.13
C LEU A 357 -5.42 -4.32 -25.47
N ASP A 358 -6.32 -4.47 -26.46
CA ASP A 358 -5.96 -4.86 -27.84
C ASP A 358 -5.03 -3.82 -28.47
N TYR A 359 -5.36 -2.54 -28.34
CA TYR A 359 -4.50 -1.45 -28.80
C TYR A 359 -3.15 -1.45 -28.07
N TRP A 360 -3.12 -1.66 -26.76
CA TRP A 360 -1.86 -1.77 -26.02
C TRP A 360 -0.98 -2.89 -26.56
N HIS A 361 -1.54 -4.07 -26.82
CA HIS A 361 -0.80 -5.23 -27.34
C HIS A 361 -0.32 -5.04 -28.78
N SER A 362 -1.14 -4.46 -29.65
CA SER A 362 -0.79 -4.23 -31.06
C SER A 362 0.37 -3.25 -31.25
N THR A 363 0.66 -2.44 -30.23
CA THR A 363 1.77 -1.48 -30.24
C THR A 363 3.09 -2.05 -29.70
N LEU A 364 3.13 -3.31 -29.26
CA LEU A 364 4.35 -3.95 -28.75
C LEU A 364 5.31 -4.31 -29.88
N SER A 365 6.60 -4.08 -29.67
CA SER A 365 7.65 -4.55 -30.57
C SER A 365 7.95 -6.04 -30.35
N GLN A 366 8.60 -6.69 -31.34
CA GLN A 366 8.99 -8.10 -31.21
C GLN A 366 9.89 -8.38 -30.00
N SER A 367 10.72 -7.42 -29.59
CA SER A 367 11.59 -7.54 -28.40
C SER A 367 10.85 -7.50 -27.06
N GLU A 368 9.59 -7.06 -27.07
CA GLU A 368 8.71 -7.01 -25.90
C GLU A 368 7.83 -8.27 -25.77
N LEU A 369 7.83 -9.13 -26.79
CA LEU A 369 7.10 -10.40 -26.84
C LEU A 369 7.97 -11.57 -26.29
N PRO A 370 7.35 -12.69 -25.87
CA PRO A 370 8.10 -13.84 -25.35
C PRO A 370 8.92 -14.56 -26.43
N PHE A 371 10.01 -15.22 -26.01
CA PHE A 371 10.92 -15.98 -26.88
C PHE A 371 10.42 -17.39 -27.29
N GLY A 372 9.11 -17.67 -27.28
CA GLY A 372 8.58 -19.01 -27.58
C GLY A 372 7.14 -19.02 -28.08
N SER A 373 6.73 -20.10 -28.75
CA SER A 373 5.38 -20.24 -29.30
C SER A 373 4.30 -20.42 -28.22
N PHE A 374 3.12 -19.86 -28.49
CA PHE A 374 1.90 -20.03 -27.68
C PHE A 374 1.24 -21.42 -27.85
N THR A 375 1.69 -22.23 -28.81
CA THR A 375 0.96 -23.41 -29.30
C THR A 375 1.24 -24.74 -28.58
N GLU A 376 2.23 -24.81 -27.67
CA GLU A 376 2.62 -26.09 -27.05
C GLU A 376 2.24 -26.17 -25.56
N PHE A 377 0.99 -26.51 -25.25
CA PHE A 377 0.63 -27.06 -23.94
C PHE A 377 -0.66 -27.88 -23.99
N ASN A 378 -0.63 -29.08 -23.40
CA ASN A 378 -1.82 -29.87 -23.11
C ASN A 378 -2.30 -29.53 -21.68
N PRO A 379 -3.46 -28.88 -21.51
CA PRO A 379 -3.96 -28.42 -20.21
C PRO A 379 -4.25 -29.54 -19.20
N HIS A 380 -4.24 -30.80 -19.65
CA HIS A 380 -4.48 -31.97 -18.79
C HIS A 380 -3.20 -32.61 -18.23
N ASP A 381 -2.01 -32.15 -18.63
CA ASP A 381 -0.74 -32.73 -18.18
C ASP A 381 0.23 -31.66 -17.63
N ASN A 382 0.21 -31.49 -16.30
CA ASN A 382 1.10 -30.57 -15.58
C ASN A 382 2.58 -30.97 -15.63
N SER A 383 2.93 -32.15 -16.16
CA SER A 383 4.32 -32.62 -16.21
C SER A 383 5.18 -31.89 -17.25
N GLN A 384 4.59 -31.06 -18.12
CA GLN A 384 5.29 -30.33 -19.19
C GLN A 384 4.95 -28.84 -19.27
N LEU A 385 4.74 -28.14 -18.15
CA LEU A 385 4.57 -26.68 -18.17
C LEU A 385 5.89 -26.01 -18.62
N ARG A 386 5.98 -25.63 -19.90
CA ARG A 386 7.17 -24.97 -20.46
C ARG A 386 7.18 -23.47 -20.16
N PRO A 387 8.20 -22.95 -19.49
CA PRO A 387 8.30 -21.51 -19.20
C PRO A 387 8.26 -20.64 -20.46
N LEU A 388 7.65 -19.46 -20.35
CA LEU A 388 7.75 -18.38 -21.35
C LEU A 388 8.78 -17.36 -20.87
N PHE A 389 9.86 -17.22 -21.62
CA PHE A 389 10.95 -16.30 -21.28
C PHE A 389 10.80 -14.97 -22.00
N PHE A 390 11.27 -13.91 -21.34
CA PHE A 390 11.32 -12.53 -21.86
C PHE A 390 12.74 -11.98 -21.67
N THR A 391 13.08 -10.95 -22.44
CA THR A 391 14.37 -10.22 -22.32
C THR A 391 14.62 -9.64 -20.93
N SER A 392 13.56 -9.35 -20.16
CA SER A 392 13.67 -8.81 -18.82
C SER A 392 12.45 -9.12 -17.95
N HIS A 393 12.67 -9.15 -16.63
CA HIS A 393 11.60 -9.20 -15.61
C HIS A 393 10.51 -8.16 -15.85
N ARG A 394 10.90 -6.96 -16.29
CA ARG A 394 9.96 -5.85 -16.51
C ARG A 394 8.95 -6.19 -17.60
N LEU A 395 9.41 -6.78 -18.70
CA LEU A 395 8.57 -7.15 -19.84
C LEU A 395 7.71 -8.36 -19.54
N ALA A 396 8.26 -9.37 -18.85
CA ALA A 396 7.49 -10.51 -18.36
C ALA A 396 6.29 -10.06 -17.49
N MET A 397 6.53 -9.15 -16.53
CA MET A 397 5.46 -8.60 -15.69
C MET A 397 4.46 -7.75 -16.47
N ASN A 398 4.91 -6.93 -17.44
CA ASN A 398 3.99 -6.16 -18.28
C ASN A 398 3.04 -7.09 -19.06
N TYR A 399 3.57 -8.19 -19.59
CA TYR A 399 2.79 -9.18 -20.31
C TYR A 399 1.91 -10.01 -19.36
N ALA A 400 2.37 -10.28 -18.13
CA ALA A 400 1.54 -10.90 -17.09
C ALA A 400 0.31 -10.05 -16.77
N TYR A 401 0.45 -8.72 -16.66
CA TYR A 401 -0.72 -7.83 -16.49
C TYR A 401 -1.69 -7.93 -17.67
N TYR A 402 -1.18 -7.98 -18.91
CA TYR A 402 -2.01 -8.17 -20.10
C TYR A 402 -2.79 -9.49 -20.04
N VAL A 403 -2.10 -10.60 -19.75
CA VAL A 403 -2.72 -11.94 -19.68
C VAL A 403 -3.73 -12.01 -18.54
N SER A 404 -3.42 -11.48 -17.35
CA SER A 404 -4.35 -11.42 -16.23
C SER A 404 -5.59 -10.60 -16.56
N SER A 405 -5.46 -9.48 -17.27
CA SER A 405 -6.60 -8.71 -17.75
C SER A 405 -7.47 -9.55 -18.69
N ARG A 406 -6.89 -10.32 -19.63
CA ARG A 406 -7.65 -11.21 -20.52
C ARG A 406 -8.42 -12.28 -19.75
N VAL A 407 -7.78 -12.92 -18.75
CA VAL A 407 -8.47 -13.87 -17.86
C VAL A 407 -9.69 -13.21 -17.21
N LEU A 408 -9.54 -11.98 -16.70
CA LEU A 408 -10.59 -11.27 -15.98
C LEU A 408 -11.69 -10.68 -16.88
N GLN A 409 -11.40 -10.38 -18.16
CA GLN A 409 -12.35 -9.82 -19.12
C GLN A 409 -13.38 -10.83 -19.64
N SER A 410 -13.10 -12.13 -19.53
CA SER A 410 -14.07 -13.16 -19.88
C SER A 410 -15.24 -13.09 -18.88
N MET A 411 -16.33 -12.41 -19.21
CA MET A 411 -17.53 -12.35 -18.36
C MET A 411 -18.56 -13.40 -18.80
N PRO A 412 -19.24 -14.09 -17.88
CA PRO A 412 -20.38 -14.93 -18.24
C PRO A 412 -21.52 -14.03 -18.76
N HIS A 413 -22.12 -14.39 -19.90
CA HIS A 413 -23.33 -13.71 -20.37
C HIS A 413 -24.48 -13.95 -19.38
N PRO A 414 -25.24 -12.90 -18.98
CA PRO A 414 -26.48 -13.09 -18.24
C PRO A 414 -27.43 -13.96 -19.07
N GLY A 415 -27.77 -15.16 -18.57
CA GLY A 415 -28.71 -16.08 -19.25
C GLY A 415 -28.07 -17.23 -20.05
N ALA A 416 -26.74 -17.37 -20.09
CA ALA A 416 -26.13 -18.57 -20.69
C ALA A 416 -26.39 -19.80 -19.80
N THR A 417 -27.33 -20.65 -20.22
CA THR A 417 -27.44 -22.02 -19.73
C THR A 417 -26.10 -22.71 -19.97
N LYS A 418 -25.54 -23.33 -18.92
CA LYS A 418 -24.29 -24.10 -19.01
C LYS A 418 -24.41 -25.12 -20.14
N THR A 419 -23.82 -24.82 -21.28
CA THR A 419 -23.27 -25.86 -22.14
C THR A 419 -21.83 -26.00 -21.70
N GLU A 420 -21.53 -27.10 -20.99
CA GLU A 420 -20.15 -27.49 -20.73
C GLU A 420 -19.39 -27.55 -22.07
N GLY A 421 -18.31 -26.77 -22.21
CA GLY A 421 -17.57 -26.64 -23.47
C GLY A 421 -17.78 -25.32 -24.23
N SER A 422 -18.21 -24.25 -23.57
CA SER A 422 -18.24 -22.90 -24.16
C SER A 422 -16.85 -22.44 -24.64
N MET A 423 -16.80 -21.78 -25.80
CA MET A 423 -15.61 -21.14 -26.36
C MET A 423 -14.88 -20.22 -25.35
N GLY A 424 -15.63 -19.62 -24.42
CA GLY A 424 -15.07 -18.79 -23.36
C GLY A 424 -14.23 -19.56 -22.32
N ASP A 425 -14.55 -20.82 -22.03
CA ASP A 425 -13.78 -21.62 -21.06
C ASP A 425 -12.43 -22.05 -21.64
N ALA A 426 -12.37 -22.32 -22.94
CA ALA A 426 -11.12 -22.59 -23.65
C ALA A 426 -10.21 -21.36 -23.70
N GLU A 427 -10.77 -20.17 -23.92
CA GLU A 427 -10.02 -18.91 -23.92
C GLU A 427 -9.43 -18.59 -22.53
N ILE A 428 -10.22 -18.72 -21.46
CA ILE A 428 -9.74 -18.51 -20.09
C ILE A 428 -8.65 -19.53 -19.74
N ALA A 429 -8.82 -20.79 -20.15
CA ALA A 429 -7.81 -21.82 -19.96
C ALA A 429 -6.50 -21.48 -20.68
N HIS A 430 -6.57 -20.97 -21.92
CA HIS A 430 -5.41 -20.53 -22.69
C HIS A 430 -4.65 -19.40 -21.99
N TRP A 431 -5.36 -18.34 -21.58
CA TRP A 431 -4.73 -17.21 -20.90
C TRP A 431 -4.20 -17.58 -19.52
N SER A 432 -4.95 -18.38 -18.74
CA SER A 432 -4.50 -18.87 -17.43
C SER A 432 -3.24 -19.72 -17.55
N THR A 433 -3.18 -20.60 -18.55
CA THR A 433 -1.98 -21.39 -18.87
C THR A 433 -0.82 -20.47 -19.24
N THR A 434 -1.05 -19.47 -20.09
CA THR A 434 -0.02 -18.50 -20.49
C THR A 434 0.54 -17.78 -19.27
N LEU A 435 -0.32 -17.38 -18.31
CA LEU A 435 0.13 -16.78 -17.05
C LEU A 435 1.04 -17.73 -16.28
N LEU A 436 0.68 -19.01 -16.13
CA LEU A 436 1.53 -19.98 -15.43
C LEU A 436 2.89 -20.16 -16.13
N ARG A 437 2.92 -20.18 -17.46
CA ARG A 437 4.16 -20.27 -18.24
C ARG A 437 5.06 -19.04 -18.01
N ILE A 438 4.50 -17.84 -17.97
CA ILE A 438 5.23 -16.60 -17.65
C ILE A 438 5.81 -16.70 -16.24
N VAL A 439 4.98 -17.03 -15.25
CA VAL A 439 5.39 -17.11 -13.85
C VAL A 439 6.44 -18.20 -13.63
N SER A 440 6.36 -19.31 -14.36
CA SER A 440 7.37 -20.38 -14.31
C SER A 440 8.73 -19.96 -14.86
N GLY A 441 8.78 -18.92 -15.69
CA GLY A 441 10.01 -18.33 -16.20
C GLY A 441 10.62 -17.25 -15.28
N LEU A 442 9.96 -16.92 -14.17
CA LEU A 442 10.39 -15.88 -13.22
C LEU A 442 11.01 -16.49 -11.97
N ASP A 443 12.06 -15.86 -11.45
CA ASP A 443 12.62 -16.19 -10.14
C ASP A 443 11.80 -15.54 -9.02
N LYS A 444 11.45 -16.33 -8.00
CA LYS A 444 10.57 -15.89 -6.90
C LYS A 444 11.18 -14.77 -6.05
N LYS A 445 12.51 -14.82 -5.80
CA LYS A 445 13.20 -13.78 -5.01
C LYS A 445 13.30 -12.49 -5.81
N ASP A 446 13.54 -12.59 -7.11
CA ASP A 446 13.49 -11.45 -8.03
C ASP A 446 12.10 -10.84 -8.11
N CYS A 447 11.02 -11.64 -8.13
CA CYS A 447 9.65 -11.11 -8.00
C CYS A 447 9.48 -10.30 -6.71
N ALA A 448 9.84 -10.87 -5.56
CA ALA A 448 9.74 -10.20 -4.26
C ALA A 448 10.49 -8.85 -4.24
N ARG A 449 11.72 -8.83 -4.79
CA ARG A 449 12.58 -7.64 -4.82
C ARG A 449 12.16 -6.60 -5.85
N LYS A 450 11.87 -7.02 -7.08
CA LYS A 450 11.66 -6.11 -8.23
C LYS A 450 10.23 -5.61 -8.36
N ASN A 451 9.24 -6.31 -7.75
CA ASN A 451 7.84 -5.90 -7.82
C ASN A 451 7.38 -5.05 -6.62
N VAL A 452 8.26 -4.74 -5.65
CA VAL A 452 7.90 -4.09 -4.38
C VAL A 452 7.07 -2.80 -4.49
N TYR A 453 7.13 -2.08 -5.61
CA TYR A 453 6.33 -0.87 -5.87
C TYR A 453 5.36 -1.02 -7.05
N SER A 454 4.89 -2.23 -7.29
CA SER A 454 3.94 -2.55 -8.36
C SER A 454 3.08 -3.76 -7.99
N ILE A 455 2.04 -4.02 -8.78
CA ILE A 455 1.19 -5.19 -8.62
C ILE A 455 2.04 -6.46 -8.82
N GLY A 456 2.09 -7.31 -7.80
CA GLY A 456 2.91 -8.52 -7.77
C GLY A 456 2.22 -9.77 -8.35
N VAL A 457 3.01 -10.76 -8.76
CA VAL A 457 2.58 -12.06 -9.26
C VAL A 457 1.60 -12.77 -8.32
N SER A 458 1.91 -12.78 -7.03
CA SER A 458 1.10 -13.43 -6.00
C SER A 458 -0.35 -12.98 -6.03
N SER A 459 -0.56 -11.67 -6.09
CA SER A 459 -1.89 -11.06 -6.16
C SER A 459 -2.58 -11.25 -7.52
N LEU A 460 -1.84 -11.28 -8.63
CA LEU A 460 -2.38 -11.61 -9.96
C LEU A 460 -2.93 -13.05 -9.99
N LEU A 461 -2.16 -13.99 -9.43
CA LEU A 461 -2.57 -15.38 -9.36
C LEU A 461 -3.83 -15.54 -8.50
N VAL A 462 -3.94 -14.86 -7.36
CA VAL A 462 -5.17 -14.86 -6.54
C VAL A 462 -6.37 -14.35 -7.33
N ALA A 463 -6.25 -13.21 -8.02
CA ALA A 463 -7.34 -12.68 -8.84
C ALA A 463 -7.76 -13.63 -9.96
N CYS A 464 -6.79 -14.31 -10.60
CA CYS A 464 -7.05 -15.28 -11.66
C CYS A 464 -7.62 -16.60 -11.12
N VAL A 465 -7.19 -17.06 -9.93
CA VAL A 465 -7.79 -18.21 -9.25
C VAL A 465 -9.28 -17.94 -9.07
N LEU A 466 -9.68 -16.80 -8.53
CA LEU A 466 -11.11 -16.44 -8.36
C LEU A 466 -11.91 -16.34 -9.67
N ARG A 467 -11.24 -16.40 -10.83
CA ARG A 467 -11.89 -16.42 -12.15
C ARG A 467 -11.90 -17.79 -12.81
N TYR A 468 -10.78 -18.50 -12.80
CA TYR A 468 -10.64 -19.75 -13.54
C TYR A 468 -10.91 -20.95 -12.63
N HIS A 469 -11.99 -21.67 -12.91
CA HIS A 469 -12.52 -22.75 -12.07
C HIS A 469 -11.79 -24.09 -12.21
N SER A 470 -10.51 -24.08 -12.57
CA SER A 470 -9.68 -25.29 -12.63
C SER A 470 -9.04 -25.57 -11.27
N LEU A 471 -9.30 -26.74 -10.69
CA LEU A 471 -8.61 -27.22 -9.48
C LEU A 471 -7.12 -27.45 -9.74
N VAL A 472 -6.76 -27.88 -10.95
CA VAL A 472 -5.35 -28.09 -11.36
C VAL A 472 -4.59 -26.77 -11.34
N PHE A 473 -5.16 -25.71 -11.93
CA PHE A 473 -4.60 -24.36 -11.88
C PHE A 473 -4.49 -23.86 -10.44
N GLY A 474 -5.58 -24.00 -9.66
CA GLY A 474 -5.61 -23.57 -8.27
C GLY A 474 -4.55 -24.25 -7.39
N ARG A 475 -4.34 -25.57 -7.54
CA ARG A 475 -3.30 -26.32 -6.82
C ARG A 475 -1.89 -25.90 -7.23
N TRP A 476 -1.67 -25.57 -8.50
CA TRP A 476 -0.40 -25.02 -8.94
C TRP A 476 -0.10 -23.69 -8.24
N VAL A 477 -1.09 -22.78 -8.18
CA VAL A 477 -0.96 -21.48 -7.51
C VAL A 477 -0.72 -21.65 -6.01
N GLU A 478 -1.47 -22.54 -5.36
CA GLU A 478 -1.29 -22.86 -3.95
C GLU A 478 0.13 -23.32 -3.65
N LYS A 479 0.66 -24.24 -4.46
CA LYS A 479 2.04 -24.72 -4.36
C LYS A 479 3.05 -23.59 -4.56
N TRP A 480 2.85 -22.73 -5.55
CA TRP A 480 3.75 -21.60 -5.80
C TRP A 480 3.81 -20.63 -4.60
N LEU A 481 2.67 -20.33 -3.97
CA LEU A 481 2.58 -19.49 -2.77
C LEU A 481 3.22 -20.16 -1.55
N LEU A 482 3.01 -21.46 -1.38
CA LEU A 482 3.68 -22.25 -0.33
C LEU A 482 5.20 -22.24 -0.50
N GLU A 483 5.71 -22.39 -1.71
CA GLU A 483 7.15 -22.30 -2.00
C GLU A 483 7.71 -20.89 -1.68
N CYS A 484 6.98 -19.82 -2.01
CA CYS A 484 7.34 -18.46 -1.59
C CYS A 484 7.43 -18.37 -0.06
N HIS A 485 6.45 -18.93 0.65
CA HIS A 485 6.44 -18.96 2.11
C HIS A 485 7.65 -19.73 2.69
N GLN A 486 7.98 -20.90 2.13
CA GLN A 486 9.15 -21.69 2.52
C GLN A 486 10.48 -20.95 2.27
N LEU A 487 10.54 -20.10 1.24
CA LEU A 487 11.67 -19.23 0.96
C LEU A 487 11.73 -17.98 1.86
N SER A 488 10.89 -17.89 2.89
CA SER A 488 10.77 -16.71 3.77
C SER A 488 10.42 -15.43 3.02
N ILE A 489 9.66 -15.54 1.91
CA ILE A 489 9.09 -14.39 1.23
C ILE A 489 7.74 -14.09 1.91
N PHE A 490 7.72 -13.04 2.73
CA PHE A 490 6.54 -12.66 3.50
C PHE A 490 5.52 -11.86 2.69
N GLU A 491 6.01 -11.11 1.69
CA GLU A 491 5.21 -10.32 0.78
C GLU A 491 5.83 -10.27 -0.62
N GLU A 492 4.99 -10.08 -1.64
CA GLU A 492 5.45 -9.82 -3.00
C GLU A 492 4.56 -8.75 -3.64
N GLY A 493 5.16 -7.64 -4.08
CA GLY A 493 4.42 -6.43 -4.44
C GLY A 493 3.57 -5.89 -3.29
N SER A 494 4.10 -5.90 -2.06
CA SER A 494 3.38 -5.53 -0.82
C SER A 494 2.12 -6.35 -0.53
N PHE A 495 1.92 -7.47 -1.24
CA PHE A 495 0.80 -8.36 -1.05
C PHE A 495 1.20 -9.54 -0.13
N PRO A 496 0.41 -9.91 0.89
CA PRO A 496 0.84 -10.85 1.92
C PRO A 496 0.79 -12.29 1.41
N ILE A 497 1.94 -12.96 1.36
CA ILE A 497 2.04 -14.33 0.84
C ILE A 497 1.24 -15.31 1.70
N ALA A 498 1.33 -15.21 3.02
CA ALA A 498 0.62 -16.12 3.92
C ALA A 498 -0.91 -16.02 3.77
N GLN A 499 -1.45 -14.80 3.67
CA GLN A 499 -2.89 -14.59 3.47
C GLN A 499 -3.35 -15.03 2.10
N ALA A 500 -2.57 -14.72 1.06
CA ALA A 500 -2.83 -15.19 -0.29
C ALA A 500 -2.90 -16.71 -0.34
N TRP A 501 -1.95 -17.41 0.30
CA TRP A 501 -1.89 -18.86 0.35
C TRP A 501 -3.14 -19.45 1.03
N GLN A 502 -3.53 -18.95 2.21
CA GLN A 502 -4.72 -19.44 2.91
C GLN A 502 -6.00 -19.24 2.11
N VAL A 503 -6.13 -18.09 1.46
CA VAL A 503 -7.29 -17.79 0.61
C VAL A 503 -7.35 -18.73 -0.60
N VAL A 504 -6.23 -18.97 -1.28
CA VAL A 504 -6.19 -19.92 -2.41
C VAL A 504 -6.47 -21.34 -1.95
N ARG A 505 -5.91 -21.76 -0.82
CA ARG A 505 -6.18 -23.08 -0.22
C ARG A 505 -7.67 -23.26 0.05
N LEU A 506 -8.32 -22.29 0.70
CA LEU A 506 -9.76 -22.32 0.93
C LEU A 506 -10.54 -22.46 -0.38
N VAL A 507 -10.19 -21.67 -1.40
CA VAL A 507 -10.83 -21.75 -2.73
C VAL A 507 -10.64 -23.13 -3.37
N ASN A 508 -9.50 -23.78 -3.17
CA ASN A 508 -9.23 -25.12 -3.68
C ASN A 508 -9.99 -26.21 -2.91
N GLU A 509 -10.13 -26.08 -1.59
CA GLU A 509 -10.94 -26.98 -0.76
C GLU A 509 -12.41 -26.96 -1.22
N GLU A 510 -12.96 -25.76 -1.48
CA GLU A 510 -14.29 -25.58 -2.04
C GLU A 510 -14.45 -26.22 -3.42
N ARG A 511 -13.47 -26.05 -4.31
CA ARG A 511 -13.47 -26.69 -5.64
C ARG A 511 -13.40 -28.20 -5.56
N ALA A 512 -12.61 -28.74 -4.62
CA ALA A 512 -12.53 -30.18 -4.40
C ALA A 512 -13.87 -30.75 -3.90
N ALA A 513 -14.65 -29.96 -3.17
CA ALA A 513 -16.02 -30.28 -2.76
C ALA A 513 -17.08 -30.06 -3.85
N GLY A 514 -16.71 -29.57 -5.04
CA GLY A 514 -17.62 -29.30 -6.15
C GLY A 514 -18.24 -27.90 -6.17
N ASN A 515 -17.81 -27.00 -5.27
CA ASN A 515 -18.29 -25.62 -5.18
C ASN A 515 -17.42 -24.66 -6.02
N TYR A 516 -18.04 -23.61 -6.54
CA TYR A 516 -17.33 -22.58 -7.30
C TYR A 516 -17.25 -21.28 -6.51
N ALA A 517 -16.10 -21.01 -5.89
CA ALA A 517 -15.79 -19.70 -5.32
C ALA A 517 -15.57 -18.66 -6.43
N CYS A 518 -16.39 -17.61 -6.44
CA CYS A 518 -16.42 -16.58 -7.48
C CYS A 518 -15.87 -15.23 -7.01
N ALA A 519 -16.05 -14.92 -5.73
CA ALA A 519 -15.57 -13.68 -5.12
C ALA A 519 -15.32 -13.88 -3.63
N ILE A 520 -14.43 -13.06 -3.10
CA ILE A 520 -14.05 -13.02 -1.69
C ILE A 520 -14.13 -11.57 -1.23
N ALA A 521 -14.78 -11.37 -0.09
CA ALA A 521 -14.79 -10.11 0.62
C ALA A 521 -14.57 -10.37 2.11
N LEU A 522 -14.29 -9.31 2.86
CA LEU A 522 -14.21 -9.38 4.31
C LEU A 522 -15.55 -8.99 4.95
N PRO A 523 -15.90 -9.57 6.12
CA PRO A 523 -17.09 -9.14 6.86
C PRO A 523 -17.01 -7.66 7.27
N GLU A 524 -15.82 -7.24 7.71
CA GLU A 524 -15.50 -5.88 8.11
C GLU A 524 -14.10 -5.56 7.56
N ASP A 525 -13.87 -4.31 7.18
CA ASP A 525 -12.54 -3.80 6.88
C ASP A 525 -12.13 -2.71 7.87
N ASP A 526 -10.82 -2.54 8.06
CA ASP A 526 -10.24 -1.60 9.02
C ASP A 526 -10.30 -0.12 8.59
N GLY A 527 -11.05 0.20 7.52
CA GLY A 527 -11.08 1.53 6.90
C GLY A 527 -9.74 1.98 6.32
N GLY A 528 -8.72 1.12 6.31
CA GLY A 528 -7.38 1.41 5.85
C GLY A 528 -6.55 2.30 6.79
N GLY A 529 -7.03 2.51 8.02
CA GLY A 529 -6.78 3.71 8.81
C GLY A 529 -5.68 3.67 9.88
N VAL A 530 -4.75 2.71 9.88
CA VAL A 530 -3.61 2.75 10.82
C VAL A 530 -2.25 2.39 10.23
N GLY A 531 -2.19 1.96 8.96
CA GLY A 531 -0.98 1.39 8.38
C GLY A 531 -0.47 0.15 9.14
N LYS A 532 0.22 -0.72 8.43
CA LYS A 532 0.64 -2.04 8.91
C LYS A 532 2.14 -2.02 9.13
N TYR A 533 2.51 -1.24 10.14
CA TYR A 533 3.88 -0.92 10.47
C TYR A 533 4.69 -2.10 11.02
N THR A 534 4.00 -3.00 11.73
CA THR A 534 4.62 -4.11 12.46
C THR A 534 4.27 -5.48 11.89
N SER A 535 3.70 -5.54 10.68
CA SER A 535 3.22 -6.79 10.08
C SER A 535 3.30 -6.76 8.56
N TYR A 536 3.48 -7.93 7.97
CA TYR A 536 3.33 -8.16 6.54
C TYR A 536 1.88 -8.42 6.12
N SER A 537 0.98 -8.65 7.08
CA SER A 537 -0.41 -8.91 6.79
C SER A 537 -1.10 -7.67 6.22
N SER A 538 -1.88 -7.93 5.18
CA SER A 538 -2.97 -7.19 4.56
C SER A 538 -3.87 -6.44 5.50
N GLN A 539 -4.37 -7.18 6.47
CA GLN A 539 -5.16 -6.80 7.64
C GLN A 539 -5.46 -8.06 8.45
N ARG A 540 -6.02 -7.89 9.64
CA ARG A 540 -6.41 -9.03 10.45
C ARG A 540 -7.82 -9.45 10.04
N PHE A 541 -7.96 -10.68 9.56
CA PHE A 541 -9.23 -11.34 9.37
C PHE A 541 -9.06 -12.83 9.72
N ASP A 542 -10.07 -13.37 10.37
CA ASP A 542 -10.23 -14.79 10.72
C ASP A 542 -11.38 -15.42 9.92
N ARG A 543 -12.13 -14.60 9.16
CA ARG A 543 -13.25 -15.02 8.34
C ARG A 543 -13.30 -14.25 7.04
N VAL A 544 -13.80 -14.89 6.00
CA VAL A 544 -14.09 -14.28 4.70
C VAL A 544 -15.53 -14.55 4.31
N LEU A 545 -16.13 -13.58 3.63
CA LEU A 545 -17.36 -13.77 2.87
C LEU A 545 -17.00 -14.46 1.56
N LEU A 546 -17.42 -15.71 1.40
CA LEU A 546 -17.23 -16.48 0.19
C LEU A 546 -18.52 -16.53 -0.62
N LEU A 547 -18.45 -16.06 -1.86
CA LEU A 547 -19.54 -16.13 -2.81
C LEU A 547 -19.41 -17.39 -3.66
N ARG A 548 -20.40 -18.27 -3.58
CA ARG A 548 -20.45 -19.54 -4.30
C ARG A 548 -21.43 -19.48 -5.45
N ARG A 549 -21.13 -20.22 -6.51
CA ARG A 549 -22.12 -20.62 -7.52
C ARG A 549 -22.43 -22.09 -7.33
N GLU A 550 -23.67 -22.42 -7.02
CA GLU A 550 -24.16 -23.81 -7.06
C GLU A 550 -24.62 -24.15 -8.48
N GLY A 551 -24.43 -25.40 -8.90
CA GLY A 551 -24.76 -25.84 -10.25
C GLY A 551 -26.22 -25.60 -10.61
N GLY A 552 -26.49 -24.59 -11.46
CA GLY A 552 -27.82 -24.31 -12.01
C GLY A 552 -28.66 -23.27 -11.27
N SER A 553 -28.21 -22.76 -10.11
CA SER A 553 -28.94 -21.70 -9.40
C SER A 553 -28.56 -20.31 -9.94
N PRO A 554 -29.54 -19.42 -10.24
CA PRO A 554 -29.27 -18.02 -10.56
C PRO A 554 -28.84 -17.22 -9.32
N ARG A 555 -29.12 -17.72 -8.11
CA ARG A 555 -28.66 -17.09 -6.87
C ARG A 555 -27.25 -17.55 -6.55
N LEU A 556 -26.39 -16.60 -6.17
CA LEU A 556 -25.05 -16.86 -5.66
C LEU A 556 -25.12 -16.94 -4.13
N PRO A 557 -25.32 -18.13 -3.52
CA PRO A 557 -25.27 -18.23 -2.06
C PRO A 557 -23.92 -17.74 -1.56
N TRP A 558 -23.96 -16.98 -0.49
CA TRP A 558 -22.77 -16.53 0.21
C TRP A 558 -22.77 -17.10 1.62
N GLU A 559 -21.58 -17.37 2.14
CA GLU A 559 -21.41 -17.70 3.54
C GLU A 559 -20.13 -17.12 4.11
N PHE A 560 -20.09 -17.05 5.44
CA PHE A 560 -18.88 -16.67 6.15
C PHE A 560 -18.07 -17.92 6.49
N VAL A 561 -16.92 -18.06 5.83
CA VAL A 561 -16.00 -19.17 6.07
C VAL A 561 -14.86 -18.72 6.96
N SER A 562 -14.50 -19.55 7.94
CA SER A 562 -13.34 -19.29 8.79
C SER A 562 -12.05 -19.55 8.02
N VAL A 563 -11.09 -18.65 8.15
CA VAL A 563 -9.75 -18.79 7.58
C VAL A 563 -8.80 -19.08 8.73
N ASN A 564 -8.29 -20.31 8.76
CA ASN A 564 -7.21 -20.67 9.66
C ASN A 564 -5.93 -20.02 9.16
N MET A 565 -5.60 -18.85 9.72
CA MET A 565 -4.32 -18.22 9.49
C MET A 565 -3.23 -19.09 10.11
N VAL A 566 -2.71 -20.07 9.35
CA VAL A 566 -1.55 -20.84 9.77
C VAL A 566 -0.42 -19.85 9.99
N GLU A 567 0.04 -19.78 11.24
CA GLU A 567 1.11 -18.91 11.66
C GLU A 567 2.42 -19.23 10.94
N GLN A 568 3.26 -18.21 10.91
CA GLN A 568 4.49 -18.08 10.14
C GLN A 568 5.45 -19.27 10.30
N PRO A 569 6.41 -19.46 9.36
CA PRO A 569 7.07 -20.76 9.22
C PRO A 569 7.86 -21.12 10.49
N SER A 570 7.65 -22.34 10.98
CA SER A 570 8.66 -23.05 11.75
C SER A 570 9.88 -23.29 10.85
N SER A 571 11.08 -23.17 11.43
CA SER A 571 12.35 -23.00 10.70
C SER A 571 12.62 -24.07 9.64
N PRO A 572 13.49 -23.78 8.65
CA PRO A 572 14.22 -24.86 7.99
C PRO A 572 15.01 -25.61 9.07
N LEU A 573 14.98 -26.94 8.98
CA LEU A 573 15.82 -27.83 9.78
C LEU A 573 17.26 -27.33 9.73
N ASP A 574 17.86 -27.09 10.90
CA ASP A 574 19.31 -27.03 11.09
C ASP A 574 19.89 -28.37 10.65
N GLY A 575 20.17 -28.49 9.37
CA GLY A 575 21.05 -29.50 8.81
C GLY A 575 22.44 -28.89 8.73
N THR A 576 23.18 -28.90 9.85
CA THR A 576 24.63 -28.82 9.81
C THR A 576 25.15 -29.90 8.86
N PRO A 577 25.97 -29.59 7.84
CA PRO A 577 26.71 -30.63 7.16
C PRO A 577 27.81 -31.10 8.12
N ASP A 578 27.72 -32.37 8.53
CA ASP A 578 28.89 -33.07 9.04
C ASP A 578 29.89 -33.24 7.88
N VAL A 579 31.06 -32.60 8.06
CA VAL A 579 32.35 -32.73 7.36
C VAL A 579 32.46 -32.16 5.94
#